data_AF-A0A0P1EFR7-F1
#
_entry.id   AF-A0A0P1EFR7-F1
#
_cell.length_a   1.000
_cell.length_b   1.000
_cell.length_c   1.000
_cell.angle_alpha   90.00
_cell.angle_beta   90.00
_cell.angle_gamma   90.00
#
_symmetry.space_group_name_H-M   'P 1'
#
loop_
_entity.id
_entity.type
_entity.pdbx_description
1 polymer ?
#
loop_
_entity_poly.entity_id
_entity_poly.type
_entity_poly.pdbx_seq_one_letter_code
_entity_poly.pdbx_strand_id
1 'polypeptide(L)'
;MAIVMKIKYLDKLKEGFRFKRRFPADVAQVTGREFFQARFAVKEEGPALLREHAALLRDFEDTVRAARWQATGSEEVPPRERW
;
A
#
# COMPACT_ATOMS: atom_id res chain seq x y z
N MET A 1 10.36 15.11 -23.68
CA MET A 1 9.70 15.67 -22.49
C MET A 1 9.23 14.50 -21.63
N ALA A 2 9.94 14.17 -20.55
CA ALA A 2 9.52 13.09 -19.66
C ALA A 2 8.54 13.66 -18.64
N ILE A 3 7.26 13.28 -18.73
CA ILE A 3 6.29 13.55 -17.69
C ILE A 3 6.71 12.70 -16.50
N VAL A 4 7.39 13.30 -15.52
CA VAL A 4 7.69 12.63 -14.25
C VAL A 4 6.38 12.53 -13.47
N MET A 5 5.59 11.49 -13.76
CA MET A 5 4.39 11.21 -12.98
C MET A 5 4.81 10.89 -11.55
N LYS A 6 4.34 11.69 -10.59
CA LYS A 6 4.57 11.43 -9.17
C LYS A 6 3.73 10.23 -8.73
N ILE A 7 4.33 9.04 -8.73
CA ILE A 7 3.70 7.80 -8.28
C ILE A 7 3.50 7.89 -6.75
N LYS A 8 2.26 7.71 -6.28
CA LYS A 8 1.93 7.78 -4.84
C LYS A 8 2.53 6.60 -4.07
N TYR A 9 2.92 6.83 -2.82
CA TYR A 9 3.43 5.78 -1.90
C TYR A 9 4.70 5.08 -2.40
N LEU A 10 5.41 5.70 -3.35
CA LEU A 10 6.67 5.23 -3.89
C LEU A 10 7.82 6.05 -3.29
N ASP A 11 8.67 5.39 -2.51
CA ASP A 11 9.93 5.93 -2.04
C ASP A 11 11.05 5.46 -2.96
N LYS A 12 11.81 6.40 -3.55
CA LYS A 12 13.04 6.09 -4.30
C LYS A 12 14.21 5.96 -3.32
N LEU A 13 14.85 4.80 -3.32
CA LEU A 13 16.03 4.47 -2.52
C LEU A 13 17.26 4.37 -3.41
N LYS A 14 18.47 4.38 -2.82
CA LYS A 14 19.72 4.15 -3.58
C LYS A 14 19.74 2.80 -4.30
N GLU A 15 19.06 1.80 -3.76
CA GLU A 15 19.07 0.42 -4.27
C GLU A 15 17.75 0.00 -4.94
N GLY A 16 16.94 0.95 -5.40
CA GLY A 16 15.67 0.70 -6.10
C GLY A 16 14.50 1.45 -5.48
N PHE A 17 13.32 0.83 -5.44
CA PHE A 17 12.10 1.47 -4.95
C PHE A 17 11.47 0.71 -3.78
N ARG A 18 10.77 1.46 -2.92
CA ARG A 18 9.98 0.92 -1.82
C ARG A 18 8.57 1.46 -1.88
N PHE A 19 7.60 0.57 -1.75
CA PHE A 19 6.22 0.93 -1.49
C PHE A 19 6.05 1.11 0.02
N LYS A 20 5.53 2.25 0.45
CA LYS A 20 5.20 2.49 1.85
C LYS A 20 3.87 3.23 1.98
N ARG A 21 2.89 2.55 2.57
CA ARG A 21 1.58 3.14 2.90
C ARG A 21 1.22 2.81 4.34
N ARG A 22 0.67 3.79 5.07
CA ARG A 22 0.17 3.58 6.43
C ARG A 22 -1.10 2.74 6.39
N PHE A 23 -1.24 1.79 7.30
CA PHE A 23 -2.49 1.09 7.48
C PHE A 23 -3.53 2.01 8.15
N PRO A 24 -4.81 1.84 7.82
CA PRO A 24 -5.94 2.35 8.61
C PRO A 24 -5.80 1.98 10.09
N ALA A 25 -6.26 2.81 11.01
CA ALA A 25 -6.10 2.59 12.46
C ALA A 25 -6.71 1.27 12.92
N ASP A 26 -7.90 0.94 12.41
CA ASP A 26 -8.60 -0.32 12.63
C ASP A 26 -7.77 -1.53 12.16
N VAL A 27 -7.18 -1.44 10.97
CA VAL A 27 -6.36 -2.51 10.40
C VAL A 27 -5.01 -2.63 11.11
N ALA A 28 -4.43 -1.52 11.53
CA ALA A 28 -3.17 -1.50 12.26
C ALA A 28 -3.31 -2.18 13.62
N GLN A 29 -4.44 -1.98 14.30
CA GLN A 29 -4.76 -2.64 15.57
C GLN A 29 -4.89 -4.16 15.40
N VAL A 30 -5.50 -4.62 14.30
CA VAL A 30 -5.71 -6.04 14.01
C VAL A 30 -4.43 -6.73 13.54
N THR A 31 -3.67 -6.07 12.67
CA THR A 31 -2.45 -6.63 12.05
C THR A 31 -1.22 -6.49 12.95
N GLY A 32 -1.27 -5.61 13.97
CA GLY A 32 -0.13 -5.25 14.80
C GLY A 32 0.98 -4.51 14.05
N ARG A 33 0.68 -3.96 12.87
CA ARG A 33 1.63 -3.26 11.98
C ARG A 33 1.05 -1.92 11.57
N GLU A 34 1.84 -0.86 11.68
CA GLU A 34 1.39 0.49 11.29
C GLU A 34 1.54 0.80 9.80
N PHE A 35 2.44 0.10 9.11
CA PHE A 35 2.74 0.36 7.70
C PHE A 35 2.77 -0.93 6.89
N PHE A 36 2.20 -0.85 5.69
CA PHE A 36 2.48 -1.80 4.62
C PHE A 36 3.72 -1.33 3.88
N GLN A 37 4.78 -2.13 3.96
CA GLN A 37 6.06 -1.85 3.32
C GLN A 37 6.48 -3.04 2.45
N ALA A 38 6.77 -2.78 1.18
CA ALA A 38 7.26 -3.77 0.25
C ALA A 38 8.37 -3.18 -0.61
N ARG A 39 9.39 -3.97 -0.91
CA ARG A 39 10.45 -3.59 -1.85
C ARG A 39 10.01 -3.98 -3.25
N PHE A 40 10.19 -3.08 -4.21
CA PHE A 40 9.95 -3.40 -5.60
C PHE A 40 11.05 -4.33 -6.12
N ALA A 41 10.67 -5.30 -6.94
CA ALA A 41 11.58 -6.14 -7.70
C ALA A 41 12.24 -5.34 -8.83
N VAL A 42 11.49 -4.43 -9.46
CA VAL A 42 12.00 -3.54 -10.50
C VAL A 42 12.91 -2.47 -9.89
N LYS A 43 14.06 -2.24 -10.51
CA LYS A 43 15.07 -1.25 -10.08
C LYS A 43 15.09 0.03 -10.90
N GLU A 44 14.42 0.04 -12.06
CA GLU A 44 14.40 1.15 -13.01
C GLU A 44 13.00 1.75 -13.17
N GLU A 45 12.95 3.03 -13.55
CA GLU A 45 11.68 3.71 -13.82
C GLU A 45 11.13 3.27 -15.17
N GLY A 46 9.88 2.82 -15.22
CA GLY A 46 9.25 2.38 -16.47
C GLY A 46 7.89 1.71 -16.30
N PRO A 47 7.32 1.16 -17.39
CA PRO A 47 6.01 0.51 -17.38
C PRO A 47 5.92 -0.68 -16.41
N ALA A 48 7.03 -1.40 -16.20
CA ALA A 48 7.10 -2.50 -15.25
C ALA A 48 6.90 -2.05 -13.81
N LEU A 49 7.49 -0.90 -13.43
CA LEU A 49 7.32 -0.30 -12.09
C LEU A 49 5.85 0.08 -11.84
N LEU A 50 5.16 0.62 -12.85
CA LEU A 50 3.75 0.98 -12.73
C LEU A 50 2.85 -0.25 -12.53
N ARG A 51 3.16 -1.37 -13.21
CA ARG A 51 2.43 -2.63 -13.03
C ARG A 51 2.63 -3.21 -11.64
N GLU A 52 3.87 -3.24 -11.16
CA GLU A 52 4.19 -3.71 -9.81
C GLU A 52 3.58 -2.78 -8.75
N HIS A 53 3.55 -1.48 -8.98
CA HIS A 53 2.92 -0.51 -8.09
C HIS A 53 1.41 -0.74 -7.98
N ALA A 54 0.74 -0.99 -9.11
CA ALA A 54 -0.68 -1.32 -9.13
C ALA A 54 -0.96 -2.65 -8.41
N ALA A 55 -0.08 -3.65 -8.55
CA ALA A 55 -0.18 -4.91 -7.83
C ALA A 55 -0.05 -4.70 -6.30
N LEU A 56 0.97 -3.97 -5.85
CA LEU A 56 1.17 -3.67 -4.42
C LEU A 56 0.04 -2.82 -3.83
N LEU A 57 -0.56 -1.93 -4.62
CA LEU A 57 -1.76 -1.21 -4.21
C LEU A 57 -2.94 -2.14 -3.99
N ARG A 58 -3.15 -3.09 -4.90
CA ARG A 58 -4.21 -4.09 -4.79
C ARG A 58 -4.00 -4.99 -3.58
N ASP A 59 -2.78 -5.47 -3.37
CA ASP A 59 -2.42 -6.30 -2.22
C ASP A 59 -2.66 -5.56 -0.89
N PHE A 60 -2.37 -4.26 -0.85
CA PHE A 60 -2.68 -3.42 0.30
C PHE A 60 -4.20 -3.37 0.55
N GLU A 61 -5.00 -3.14 -0.49
CA GLU A 61 -6.45 -3.06 -0.38
C GLU A 61 -7.07 -4.39 0.04
N ASP A 62 -6.58 -5.50 -0.51
CA ASP A 62 -7.01 -6.85 -0.15
C ASP A 62 -6.61 -7.18 1.30
N THR A 63 -5.41 -6.77 1.75
CA THR A 63 -4.99 -6.91 3.15
C THR A 63 -5.89 -6.12 4.10
N VAL A 64 -6.21 -4.87 3.73
CA VAL A 64 -7.12 -4.02 4.50
C VAL A 64 -8.52 -4.63 4.58
N ARG A 65 -9.04 -5.15 3.46
CA ARG A 65 -10.35 -5.82 3.41
C ARG A 65 -10.35 -7.08 4.28
N ALA A 66 -9.33 -7.93 4.15
CA ALA A 66 -9.21 -9.17 4.92
C ALA A 66 -9.12 -8.89 6.43
N ALA A 67 -8.31 -7.90 6.83
CA ALA A 67 -8.19 -7.50 8.23
C ALA A 67 -9.50 -6.95 8.79
N ARG A 68 -10.23 -6.14 8.02
CA ARG A 68 -11.56 -5.64 8.42
C ARG A 68 -12.59 -6.76 8.56
N TRP A 69 -12.59 -7.70 7.62
CA TRP A 69 -13.46 -8.86 7.69
C TRP A 69 -13.21 -9.68 8.96
N GLN A 70 -11.94 -9.86 9.34
CA GLN A 70 -11.57 -10.54 10.59
C GLN A 70 -11.96 -9.76 11.84
N ALA A 71 -11.86 -8.43 11.82
CA ALA A 71 -12.10 -7.58 12.98
C ALA A 71 -13.59 -7.40 13.31
N THR A 72 -14.43 -7.25 12.29
CA THR A 72 -15.82 -6.80 12.48
C THR A 72 -16.84 -7.76 11.86
N GLY A 73 -16.43 -8.72 11.02
CA GLY A 73 -17.36 -9.56 10.24
C GLY A 73 -18.17 -8.76 9.20
N SER A 74 -17.77 -7.52 8.92
CA SER A 74 -18.39 -6.59 7.96
C SER A 74 -17.35 -5.59 7.46
N GLU A 75 -17.52 -5.11 6.23
CA GLU A 75 -16.54 -4.26 5.52
C GLU A 75 -16.60 -2.77 5.94
N GLU A 76 -17.63 -2.39 6.70
CA GLU A 76 -17.99 -1.00 6.98
C GLU A 76 -17.57 -0.52 8.37
N VAL A 77 -16.31 -0.10 8.48
CA VAL A 77 -15.90 0.86 9.53
C VAL A 77 -16.12 2.28 8.98
N PRO A 78 -16.83 3.18 9.71
CA PRO A 78 -17.11 4.52 9.24
C PRO A 78 -15.82 5.33 8.97
N PRO A 79 -15.79 6.21 7.95
CA PRO A 79 -14.56 6.85 7.47
C PRO A 79 -13.76 7.63 8.53
N ARG A 80 -14.42 8.09 9.60
CA ARG A 80 -13.81 8.85 10.70
C ARG A 80 -12.92 7.99 11.61
N GLU A 81 -13.22 6.70 11.74
CA GLU A 81 -12.47 5.77 12.59
C GLU A 81 -11.41 4.99 11.78
N ARG A 82 -11.37 5.18 10.46
CA ARG A 82 -10.45 4.48 9.56
C ARG A 82 -9.01 5.02 9.56
N TRP A 83 -8.69 6.25 9.98
CA TRP A 83 -7.35 6.84 9.73
C TRP A 83 -6.77 7.60 10.91
#